data_AF-A0A368HCT2-F1
#
_entry.id   AF-A0A368HCT2-F1
#
_cell.length_a   1.000
_cell.length_b   1.000
_cell.length_c   1.000
_cell.angle_alpha   90.00
_cell.angle_beta   90.00
_cell.angle_gamma   90.00
#
_symmetry.space_group_name_H-M   'P 1'
#
loop_
_entity.id
_entity.type
_entity.pdbx_description
1 polymer ?
#
loop_
_entity_poly.entity_id
_entity_poly.type
_entity_poly.pdbx_seq_one_letter_code
_entity_poly.pdbx_strand_id
1 'polypeptide(L)'
;MTTRNSKRVCNWICDGILVEYKKVSQQAMNEDHLAQHLFDTCTKSIEFAKFVNDPVDKECPDLCDRLIPTILQNHELKRDLLTPTLNAGARFEFCGDFDYSGDGAKRNE
;
A
#
# COMPACT_ATOMS: atom_id res chain seq x y z
N MET A 1 7.79 17.51 -16.05
CA MET A 1 6.79 17.97 -15.06
C MET A 1 5.65 16.95 -15.06
N THR A 2 5.78 15.89 -14.27
CA THR A 2 4.82 14.75 -14.30
C THR A 2 4.86 14.05 -12.94
N THR A 3 4.70 14.80 -11.85
CA THR A 3 4.98 14.26 -10.50
C THR A 3 3.94 14.59 -9.43
N ARG A 4 2.88 15.36 -9.73
CA ARG A 4 1.86 15.73 -8.72
C ARG A 4 0.56 14.92 -8.75
N ASN A 5 0.05 14.56 -9.92
CA ASN A 5 -1.19 13.75 -10.03
C ASN A 5 -0.89 12.24 -9.92
N SER A 6 0.24 11.84 -10.48
CA SER A 6 0.90 10.54 -10.41
C SER A 6 0.92 9.86 -9.03
N LYS A 7 1.37 10.58 -8.00
CA LYS A 7 1.42 10.05 -6.62
C LYS A 7 0.03 9.92 -5.97
N ARG A 8 -0.98 10.62 -6.48
CA ARG A 8 -2.30 10.69 -5.82
C ARG A 8 -3.00 9.33 -5.84
N VAL A 9 -3.02 8.66 -7.00
CA VAL A 9 -3.71 7.36 -7.13
C VAL A 9 -3.00 6.28 -6.33
N CYS A 10 -1.67 6.24 -6.38
CA CYS A 10 -0.88 5.25 -5.65
C CYS A 10 -0.96 5.47 -4.12
N ASN A 11 -0.93 6.71 -3.66
CA ASN A 11 -1.16 7.05 -2.25
C ASN A 11 -2.58 6.68 -1.80
N TRP A 12 -3.59 6.88 -2.65
CA TRP A 12 -4.96 6.51 -2.34
C TRP A 12 -5.12 5.00 -2.20
N ILE A 13 -4.52 4.22 -3.12
CA ILE A 13 -4.48 2.76 -3.01
C ILE A 13 -3.76 2.35 -1.72
N CYS A 14 -2.58 2.92 -1.46
CA CYS A 14 -1.81 2.63 -0.24
C CYS A 14 -2.62 2.91 1.04
N ASP A 15 -3.22 4.09 1.19
CA ASP A 15 -4.04 4.42 2.37
C ASP A 15 -5.21 3.44 2.53
N GLY A 16 -5.88 3.09 1.42
CA GLY A 16 -6.93 2.08 1.41
C GLY A 16 -6.46 0.72 1.94
N ILE A 17 -5.26 0.27 1.54
CA ILE A 17 -4.67 -0.98 2.04
C ILE A 17 -4.33 -0.90 3.51
N LEU A 18 -3.79 0.21 4.02
CA LEU A 18 -3.48 0.35 5.44
C LEU A 18 -4.73 0.42 6.32
N VAL A 19 -5.82 1.00 5.82
CA VAL A 19 -7.13 0.96 6.48
C VAL A 19 -7.66 -0.47 6.53
N GLU A 20 -7.59 -1.20 5.42
CA GLU A 20 -8.06 -2.59 5.37
C GLU A 20 -7.17 -3.51 6.23
N TYR A 21 -5.86 -3.27 6.27
CA TYR A 21 -4.92 -3.94 7.18
C TYR A 21 -5.43 -3.88 8.62
N LYS A 22 -5.72 -2.68 9.14
CA LYS A 22 -6.19 -2.52 10.53
C LYS A 22 -7.47 -3.31 10.79
N LYS A 23 -8.41 -3.27 9.85
CA LYS A 23 -9.72 -3.91 9.99
C LYS A 23 -9.59 -5.44 9.98
N VAL A 24 -8.77 -5.97 9.09
CA VAL A 24 -8.65 -7.41 8.86
C VAL A 24 -7.64 -8.03 9.81
N SER A 25 -6.59 -7.33 10.23
CA SER A 25 -5.60 -7.83 11.21
C SER A 25 -6.23 -8.16 12.56
N GLN A 26 -7.38 -7.54 12.89
CA GLN A 26 -8.14 -7.84 14.10
C GLN A 26 -9.04 -9.09 13.95
N GLN A 27 -9.27 -9.56 12.72
CA GLN A 27 -10.18 -10.67 12.39
C GLN A 27 -9.46 -11.86 11.76
N ALA A 28 -8.25 -11.66 11.24
CA ALA A 28 -7.49 -12.66 10.49
C ALA A 28 -7.06 -13.81 11.40
N MET A 29 -7.22 -15.03 10.91
CA MET A 29 -6.84 -16.26 11.62
C MET A 29 -5.33 -16.51 11.59
N ASN A 30 -4.65 -16.02 10.55
CA ASN A 30 -3.19 -16.12 10.37
C ASN A 30 -2.69 -15.04 9.38
N GLU A 31 -1.36 -14.92 9.27
CA GLU A 31 -0.71 -13.92 8.41
C GLU A 31 -0.90 -14.20 6.91
N ASP A 32 -1.01 -15.47 6.50
CA ASP A 32 -1.24 -15.85 5.10
C ASP A 32 -2.60 -15.37 4.57
N HIS A 33 -3.66 -15.55 5.36
CA HIS A 33 -5.00 -15.05 5.03
C HIS A 33 -5.03 -13.52 4.99
N LEU A 34 -4.30 -12.87 5.89
CA LEU A 34 -4.15 -11.41 5.87
C LEU A 34 -3.44 -10.96 4.59
N ALA A 35 -2.33 -11.59 4.23
CA ALA A 35 -1.57 -11.30 3.02
C ALA A 35 -2.44 -11.44 1.76
N GLN A 36 -3.15 -12.56 1.62
CA GLN A 36 -4.03 -12.80 0.48
C GLN A 36 -5.16 -11.77 0.40
N HIS A 37 -5.80 -11.45 1.53
CA HIS A 37 -6.89 -10.46 1.54
C HIS A 37 -6.41 -9.07 1.13
N LEU A 38 -5.24 -8.65 1.61
CA LEU A 38 -4.66 -7.37 1.23
C LEU A 38 -4.24 -7.35 -0.24
N PHE A 39 -3.72 -8.46 -0.75
CA PHE A 39 -3.38 -8.60 -2.17
C PHE A 39 -4.60 -8.50 -3.08
N ASP A 40 -5.69 -9.21 -2.74
CA ASP A 40 -6.95 -9.17 -3.48
C ASP A 40 -7.57 -7.77 -3.45
N THR A 41 -7.48 -7.09 -2.29
CA THR A 41 -7.99 -5.73 -2.12
C THR A 41 -7.19 -4.75 -2.98
N CYS A 42 -5.86 -4.86 -2.96
CA CYS A 42 -4.97 -4.03 -3.76
C CYS A 42 -5.21 -4.22 -5.26
N THR A 43 -5.34 -5.47 -5.70
CA THR A 43 -5.62 -5.80 -7.11
C THR A 43 -6.94 -5.18 -7.57
N LYS A 44 -8.01 -5.30 -6.76
CA LYS A 44 -9.31 -4.67 -7.07
C LYS A 44 -9.22 -3.14 -7.13
N SER A 45 -8.44 -2.52 -6.24
CA SER A 45 -8.23 -1.07 -6.27
C SER A 45 -7.47 -0.62 -7.53
N ILE A 46 -6.49 -1.40 -7.98
CA ILE A 46 -5.78 -1.17 -9.25
C ILE A 46 -6.74 -1.33 -10.44
N GLU A 47 -7.52 -2.40 -10.48
CA GLU A 47 -8.50 -2.63 -11.55
C GLU A 47 -9.56 -1.52 -11.62
N PHE A 48 -10.02 -1.03 -10.46
CA PHE A 48 -10.93 0.09 -10.40
C PHE A 48 -10.29 1.38 -10.93
N ALA A 49 -9.04 1.67 -10.56
CA ALA A 49 -8.30 2.81 -11.08
C ALA A 49 -8.16 2.74 -12.61
N LYS A 50 -7.81 1.55 -13.16
CA LYS A 50 -7.77 1.32 -14.61
C LYS A 50 -9.12 1.55 -15.26
N PHE A 51 -10.20 1.06 -14.66
CA PHE A 51 -11.56 1.22 -15.16
C PHE A 51 -11.97 2.69 -15.29
N VAL A 52 -11.58 3.54 -14.34
CA VAL A 52 -11.85 4.99 -14.40
C VAL A 52 -10.81 5.78 -15.23
N ASN A 53 -9.93 5.08 -15.96
CA ASN A 53 -8.83 5.63 -16.76
C ASN A 53 -7.77 6.43 -15.95
N ASP A 54 -7.57 6.08 -14.68
CA ASP A 54 -6.44 6.62 -13.91
C ASP A 54 -5.13 5.91 -14.33
N PRO A 55 -3.99 6.64 -14.44
CA PRO A 55 -2.75 6.14 -15.03
C PRO A 55 -1.93 5.19 -14.13
N VAL A 56 -2.57 4.27 -13.41
CA VAL A 56 -1.94 3.45 -12.35
C VAL A 56 -0.75 2.61 -12.84
N ASP A 57 -0.84 1.98 -14.02
CA ASP A 57 0.23 1.11 -14.56
C ASP A 57 1.55 1.85 -14.84
N LYS A 58 1.45 3.14 -15.19
CA LYS A 58 2.61 3.97 -15.44
C LYS A 58 3.19 4.55 -14.14
N GLU A 59 2.34 4.79 -13.16
CA GLU A 59 2.66 5.59 -11.98
C GLU A 59 3.10 4.76 -10.77
N CYS A 60 2.55 3.55 -10.63
CA CYS A 60 2.92 2.60 -9.60
C CYS A 60 2.90 1.16 -10.13
N PRO A 61 3.86 0.80 -10.99
CA PRO A 61 4.00 -0.57 -11.48
C PRO A 61 4.25 -1.54 -10.32
N ASP A 62 3.66 -2.74 -10.44
CA ASP A 62 3.78 -3.85 -9.49
C ASP A 62 3.51 -3.43 -8.03
N LEU A 63 2.55 -2.51 -7.83
CA LEU A 63 2.29 -1.91 -6.53
C LEU A 63 1.95 -2.97 -5.47
N CYS A 64 1.04 -3.90 -5.77
CA CYS A 64 0.60 -4.88 -4.79
C CYS A 64 1.73 -5.83 -4.37
N ASP A 65 2.51 -6.30 -5.34
CA ASP A 65 3.64 -7.20 -5.10
C ASP A 65 4.73 -6.58 -4.23
N ARG A 66 4.87 -5.24 -4.25
CA ARG A 66 5.83 -4.52 -3.40
C ARG A 66 5.24 -4.03 -2.08
N LEU A 67 4.03 -3.51 -2.12
CA LEU A 67 3.36 -2.88 -0.98
C LEU A 67 3.02 -3.90 0.11
N ILE A 68 2.41 -5.04 -0.26
CA ILE A 68 1.91 -6.02 0.71
C ILE A 68 3.07 -6.63 1.54
N PRO A 69 4.16 -7.14 0.94
CA PRO A 69 5.28 -7.65 1.73
C PRO A 69 5.91 -6.58 2.62
N THR A 70 6.02 -5.33 2.13
CA THR A 70 6.58 -4.22 2.92
C THR A 70 5.74 -3.95 4.18
N ILE A 71 4.41 -3.94 4.05
CA ILE A 71 3.51 -3.77 5.20
C ILE A 71 3.67 -4.92 6.19
N LEU A 72 3.70 -6.16 5.70
CA LEU A 72 3.78 -7.35 6.55
C LEU A 72 5.15 -7.49 7.25
N GLN A 73 6.23 -7.01 6.64
CA GLN A 73 7.58 -7.07 7.23
C GLN A 73 7.86 -5.91 8.20
N ASN A 74 7.17 -4.77 8.08
CA ASN A 74 7.44 -3.60 8.92
C ASN A 74 6.72 -3.69 10.28
N HIS A 75 7.44 -4.17 11.30
CA HIS A 75 6.89 -4.33 12.66
C HIS A 75 6.45 -3.02 13.33
N GLU A 76 7.13 -1.90 13.09
CA GLU A 76 6.78 -0.61 13.67
C GLU A 76 5.48 -0.06 13.06
N LEU A 77 5.38 -0.12 11.72
CA LEU A 77 4.15 0.23 11.01
C LEU A 77 2.97 -0.58 11.53
N LYS A 78 3.11 -1.91 11.64
CA LYS A 78 2.03 -2.79 12.14
C LYS A 78 1.56 -2.36 13.53
N ARG A 79 2.48 -2.06 14.45
CA ARG A 79 2.15 -1.57 15.81
C ARG A 79 1.41 -0.23 15.75
N ASP A 80 1.88 0.71 14.95
CA ASP A 80 1.37 2.07 14.93
C ASP A 80 0.00 2.14 14.22
N LEU A 81 -0.25 1.30 13.23
CA LEU A 81 -1.57 1.14 12.59
C LEU A 81 -2.64 0.62 13.57
N LEU A 82 -2.24 -0.23 14.51
CA LEU A 82 -3.14 -0.77 15.54
C LEU A 82 -3.39 0.21 16.70
N THR A 83 -2.56 1.25 16.81
CA THR A 83 -2.65 2.26 17.87
C THR A 83 -3.53 3.43 17.42
N PRO A 84 -4.70 3.69 18.04
CA PRO A 84 -5.65 4.70 17.55
C PRO A 84 -5.08 6.11 17.41
N THR A 85 -4.18 6.51 18.32
CA THR A 85 -3.56 7.84 18.33
C THR A 85 -2.48 8.02 17.26
N LEU A 86 -1.88 6.94 16.77
CA LEU A 86 -0.79 6.96 15.79
C LEU A 86 -1.26 6.61 14.38
N ASN A 87 -2.39 5.92 14.26
CA ASN A 87 -2.90 5.35 13.02
C ASN A 87 -2.93 6.34 11.84
N ALA A 88 -3.46 7.56 12.04
CA ALA A 88 -3.56 8.53 10.96
C ALA A 88 -2.18 9.05 10.51
N GLY A 89 -1.27 9.26 11.46
CA GLY A 89 0.12 9.66 11.18
C GLY A 89 0.88 8.55 10.45
N ALA A 90 0.86 7.34 10.99
CA ALA A 90 1.53 6.18 10.41
C ALA A 90 1.07 5.89 8.97
N ARG A 91 -0.22 6.05 8.66
CA ARG A 91 -0.74 5.93 7.29
C ARG A 91 -0.20 7.01 6.36
N PHE A 92 -0.28 8.26 6.81
CA PHE A 92 0.18 9.40 6.03
C PHE A 92 1.68 9.33 5.75
N GLU A 93 2.49 9.05 6.76
CA GLU A 93 3.95 8.96 6.66
C GLU A 93 4.35 7.80 5.77
N PHE A 94 3.85 6.58 6.04
CA PHE A 94 4.21 5.41 5.25
C PHE A 94 3.84 5.57 3.77
N CYS A 95 2.60 5.95 3.47
CA CYS A 95 2.17 6.11 2.08
C CYS A 95 2.79 7.35 1.41
N GLY A 96 3.17 8.37 2.18
CA GLY A 96 3.88 9.56 1.67
C GLY A 96 5.32 9.25 1.25
N ASP A 97 5.99 8.38 2.00
CA ASP A 97 7.41 8.03 1.82
C ASP A 97 7.63 6.77 0.99
N PHE A 98 6.60 5.96 0.74
CA PHE A 98 6.70 4.75 -0.06
C PHE A 98 7.16 5.05 -1.50
N ASP A 99 8.14 4.28 -1.98
CA ASP A 99 8.62 4.41 -3.36
C ASP A 99 7.68 3.70 -4.34
N TYR A 100 6.90 4.49 -5.07
CA TYR A 100 5.96 3.97 -6.04
C TYR A 100 6.57 3.65 -7.41
N SER A 101 7.79 4.10 -7.72
CA SER A 101 8.31 4.10 -9.08
C SER A 101 8.64 2.72 -9.67
N GLY A 102 8.58 1.63 -8.90
CA GLY A 102 8.82 0.28 -9.42
C GLY A 102 10.28 -0.07 -9.66
N ASP A 103 11.18 0.91 -9.53
CA ASP A 103 12.63 0.75 -9.53
C ASP A 103 13.07 0.10 -8.19
N GLY A 104 12.56 -1.10 -7.93
CA GLY A 104 13.12 -1.97 -6.90
C GLY A 104 14.58 -2.27 -7.26
N ALA A 105 15.50 -1.66 -6.51
CA ALA A 105 16.91 -2.02 -6.42
C ALA A 105 17.78 -1.83 -7.68
N LYS A 106 18.26 -0.61 -7.91
CA LYS A 106 19.68 -0.38 -8.26
C LYS A 106 20.42 0.25 -7.08
N ARG A 107 20.57 -0.51 -6.00
CA ARG A 107 21.59 -0.25 -4.96
C ARG A 107 22.20 -1.58 -4.54
N ASN A 108 23.20 -2.01 -5.30
CA ASN A 108 24.41 -2.71 -4.86
C ASN A 108 25.15 -3.15 -6.13
N GLU A 109 26.00 -2.24 -6.63
CA GLU A 109 27.28 -2.61 -7.23
C GLU A 109 28.35 -1.80 -6.50
#